data_AF-G4D307-F1
#
_entry.id   AF-G4D307-F1
#
_cell.length_a   1.000
_cell.length_b   1.000
_cell.length_c   1.000
_cell.angle_alpha   90.00
_cell.angle_beta   90.00
_cell.angle_gamma   90.00
#
_symmetry.space_group_name_H-M   'P 1'
#
loop_
_entity.id
_entity.type
_entity.pdbx_description
1 polymer ?
#
loop_
_entity_poly.entity_id
_entity_poly.type
_entity_poly.pdbx_seq_one_letter_code
_entity_poly.pdbx_strand_id
1 'polypeptide(L)'
;KKFNGNKDEAFKAVIDMTKKLTDNNNLEYNVEIYESSKDTGYTNLAIMYTMQKNRVIPGIVDVKDVLEIYNKACTIMIDTRDLAYMGSVLARDGVNLKGEKILSKKNSRILRTLMAICGTYDYSGDFAVDIGIPAKSGVGGGILATIKNGMSIATYCPGLDSKGNSLVGIKY
;
A
#
# COMPACT_ATOMS: atom_id res chain seq x y z
N LYS A 1 -1.29 -19.47 2.03
CA LYS A 1 -2.49 -20.19 1.54
C LYS A 1 -2.60 -19.92 0.05
N LYS A 2 -2.81 -20.94 -0.78
CA LYS A 2 -3.28 -20.71 -2.17
C LYS A 2 -4.78 -20.42 -2.06
N PHE A 3 -5.22 -19.27 -2.56
CA PHE A 3 -6.64 -18.90 -2.58
C PHE A 3 -7.29 -19.67 -3.73
N ASN A 4 -8.38 -20.38 -3.47
CA ASN A 4 -9.07 -21.25 -4.43
C ASN A 4 -9.89 -20.47 -5.46
N GLY A 5 -9.43 -19.27 -5.86
CA GLY A 5 -10.16 -18.39 -6.78
C GLY A 5 -11.34 -17.63 -6.15
N ASN A 6 -11.58 -17.74 -4.83
CA ASN A 6 -12.60 -16.96 -4.16
C ASN A 6 -12.09 -15.53 -3.86
N LYS A 7 -12.71 -14.53 -4.48
CA LYS A 7 -12.32 -13.12 -4.35
C LYS A 7 -12.56 -12.54 -2.96
N ASP A 8 -13.62 -12.95 -2.27
CA ASP A 8 -13.94 -12.45 -0.94
C ASP A 8 -12.94 -12.98 0.09
N GLU A 9 -12.52 -14.23 -0.03
CA GLU A 9 -11.44 -14.79 0.80
C GLU A 9 -10.10 -14.09 0.53
N ALA A 10 -9.82 -13.75 -0.73
CA ALA A 10 -8.60 -13.05 -1.12
C ALA A 10 -8.59 -11.62 -0.56
N PHE A 11 -9.68 -10.87 -0.70
CA PHE A 11 -9.80 -9.54 -0.11
C PHE A 11 -9.76 -9.60 1.42
N LYS A 12 -10.41 -10.60 2.04
CA LYS A 12 -10.34 -10.83 3.48
C LYS A 12 -8.89 -11.01 3.95
N ALA A 13 -8.05 -11.72 3.19
CA ALA A 13 -6.65 -11.85 3.54
C ALA A 13 -5.87 -10.52 3.43
N VAL A 14 -6.21 -9.66 2.46
CA VAL A 14 -5.64 -8.31 2.33
C VAL A 14 -6.00 -7.45 3.54
N ILE A 15 -7.28 -7.37 3.90
CA ILE A 15 -7.71 -6.55 5.02
C ILE A 15 -7.23 -7.13 6.36
N ASP A 16 -7.26 -8.46 6.55
CA ASP A 16 -6.73 -9.12 7.76
C ASP A 16 -5.22 -8.85 7.93
N MET A 17 -4.45 -8.83 6.84
CA MET A 17 -3.04 -8.46 6.88
C MET A 17 -2.86 -6.97 7.21
N THR A 18 -3.69 -6.10 6.63
CA THR A 18 -3.64 -4.65 6.90
C THR A 18 -3.92 -4.37 8.37
N LYS A 19 -4.96 -4.99 8.96
CA LYS A 19 -5.29 -4.91 10.38
C LYS A 19 -4.13 -5.30 11.29
N LYS A 20 -3.39 -6.36 10.92
CA LYS A 20 -2.18 -6.78 11.66
C LYS A 20 -1.02 -5.81 11.53
N LEU A 21 -0.86 -5.19 10.36
CA LEU A 21 0.21 -4.23 10.10
C LEU A 21 -0.03 -2.89 10.82
N THR A 22 -1.28 -2.52 11.04
CA THR A 22 -1.67 -1.27 11.73
C THR A 22 -2.00 -1.46 13.21
N ASP A 23 -2.13 -2.71 13.68
CA ASP A 23 -2.66 -3.06 15.01
C ASP A 23 -4.05 -2.47 15.27
N ASN A 24 -4.88 -2.45 14.21
CA ASN A 24 -6.22 -1.90 14.22
C ASN A 24 -7.21 -2.90 13.61
N ASN A 25 -8.09 -3.48 14.44
CA ASN A 25 -9.06 -4.48 13.98
C ASN A 25 -10.33 -3.87 13.34
N ASN A 26 -10.50 -2.56 13.42
CA ASN A 26 -11.70 -1.85 12.96
C ASN A 26 -11.55 -1.29 11.54
N LEU A 27 -10.50 -1.69 10.81
CA LEU A 27 -10.32 -1.25 9.43
C LEU A 27 -11.40 -1.84 8.53
N GLU A 28 -11.94 -0.97 7.69
CA GLU A 28 -12.94 -1.25 6.66
C GLU A 28 -12.57 -0.49 5.39
N TYR A 29 -13.13 -0.94 4.26
CA TYR A 29 -13.03 -0.19 3.01
C TYR A 29 -14.24 0.75 2.88
N ASN A 30 -14.03 1.89 2.25
CA ASN A 30 -15.09 2.85 2.00
C ASN A 30 -15.91 2.41 0.78
N VAL A 31 -17.17 2.03 1.01
CA VAL A 31 -18.10 1.58 -0.03
C VAL A 31 -18.41 2.68 -1.04
N GLU A 32 -18.59 3.92 -0.60
CA GLU A 32 -18.91 5.06 -1.47
C GLU A 32 -17.75 5.38 -2.44
N ILE A 33 -16.51 5.41 -1.95
CA ILE A 33 -15.32 5.61 -2.79
C ILE A 33 -15.12 4.42 -3.74
N TYR A 34 -15.40 3.20 -3.27
CA TYR A 34 -15.33 2.02 -4.12
C TYR A 34 -16.38 2.08 -5.27
N GLU A 35 -17.63 2.36 -4.94
CA GLU A 35 -18.72 2.43 -5.92
C GLU A 35 -18.52 3.57 -6.93
N SER A 36 -17.96 4.71 -6.52
CA SER A 36 -17.64 5.81 -7.42
C SER A 36 -16.43 5.55 -8.34
N SER A 37 -15.50 4.66 -7.93
CA SER A 37 -14.29 4.35 -8.69
C SER A 37 -14.39 3.08 -9.55
N LYS A 38 -15.33 2.16 -9.25
CA LYS A 38 -15.44 0.86 -9.93
C LYS A 38 -15.61 0.96 -11.46
N ASP A 39 -16.31 1.99 -11.93
CA ASP A 39 -16.66 2.16 -13.36
C ASP A 39 -15.59 2.94 -14.16
N THR A 40 -14.51 3.40 -13.50
CA THR A 40 -13.48 4.27 -14.10
C THR A 40 -12.12 3.57 -14.30
N GLY A 41 -12.04 2.27 -14.03
CA GLY A 41 -10.80 1.49 -13.99
C GLY A 41 -10.23 0.96 -15.32
N TYR A 42 -10.58 1.53 -16.49
CA TYR A 42 -10.20 0.95 -17.79
C TYR A 42 -8.69 0.75 -17.98
N THR A 43 -7.87 1.70 -17.51
CA THR A 43 -6.40 1.59 -17.55
C THR A 43 -5.91 0.40 -16.72
N ASN A 44 -6.41 0.26 -15.48
CA ASN A 44 -6.07 -0.86 -14.61
C ASN A 44 -6.52 -2.19 -15.21
N LEU A 45 -7.70 -2.23 -15.82
CA LEU A 45 -8.23 -3.42 -16.49
C LEU A 45 -7.32 -3.85 -17.66
N ALA A 46 -6.88 -2.91 -18.50
CA ALA A 46 -5.96 -3.17 -19.60
C ALA A 46 -4.59 -3.68 -19.11
N ILE A 47 -4.06 -3.11 -18.02
CA ILE A 47 -2.83 -3.57 -17.37
C ILE A 47 -3.01 -5.01 -16.90
N MET A 48 -4.12 -5.33 -16.22
CA MET A 48 -4.36 -6.67 -15.69
C MET A 48 -4.55 -7.72 -16.80
N TYR A 49 -5.22 -7.39 -17.91
CA TYR A 49 -5.25 -8.27 -19.08
C TYR A 49 -3.86 -8.50 -19.68
N THR A 50 -3.02 -7.46 -19.71
CA THR A 50 -1.62 -7.59 -20.14
C THR A 50 -0.84 -8.51 -19.18
N MET A 51 -1.05 -8.39 -17.87
CA MET A 51 -0.46 -9.27 -16.86
C MET A 51 -0.93 -10.72 -17.02
N GLN A 52 -2.20 -10.95 -17.36
CA GLN A 52 -2.75 -12.29 -17.60
C GLN A 52 -2.15 -12.91 -18.88
N LYS A 53 -2.07 -12.15 -19.98
CA LYS A 53 -1.39 -12.56 -21.22
C LYS A 53 0.06 -12.99 -20.95
N ASN A 54 0.77 -12.25 -20.12
CA ASN A 54 2.15 -12.53 -19.73
C ASN A 54 2.28 -13.57 -18.60
N ARG A 55 1.18 -14.22 -18.20
CA ARG A 55 1.13 -15.27 -17.15
C ARG A 55 1.58 -14.81 -15.76
N VAL A 56 1.59 -13.50 -15.50
CA VAL A 56 1.76 -12.95 -14.15
C VAL A 56 0.49 -13.20 -13.33
N ILE A 57 -0.67 -12.98 -13.94
CA ILE A 57 -1.96 -13.46 -13.43
C ILE A 57 -2.24 -14.81 -14.12
N PRO A 58 -2.53 -15.89 -13.36
CA PRO A 58 -2.89 -17.17 -13.96
C PRO A 58 -4.15 -17.04 -14.83
N GLY A 59 -4.18 -17.68 -16.00
CA GLY A 59 -5.33 -17.60 -16.93
C GLY A 59 -6.64 -18.19 -16.40
N ILE A 60 -6.58 -18.96 -15.31
CA ILE A 60 -7.77 -19.48 -14.61
C ILE A 60 -8.46 -18.42 -13.73
N VAL A 61 -7.77 -17.32 -13.41
CA VAL A 61 -8.29 -16.25 -12.57
C VAL A 61 -8.99 -15.22 -13.44
N ASP A 62 -10.24 -14.86 -13.11
CA ASP A 62 -10.92 -13.74 -13.78
C ASP A 62 -10.23 -12.41 -13.40
N VAL A 63 -9.80 -11.67 -14.41
CA VAL A 63 -9.18 -10.35 -14.26
C VAL A 63 -10.12 -9.37 -13.57
N LYS A 64 -11.44 -9.47 -13.77
CA LYS A 64 -12.42 -8.60 -13.11
C LYS A 64 -12.45 -8.80 -11.61
N ASP A 65 -12.28 -10.03 -11.14
CA ASP A 65 -12.20 -10.33 -9.71
C ASP A 65 -10.91 -9.74 -9.09
N VAL A 66 -9.79 -9.78 -9.82
CA VAL A 66 -8.54 -9.13 -9.38
C VAL A 66 -8.71 -7.62 -9.29
N LEU A 67 -9.38 -7.02 -10.28
CA LEU A 67 -9.68 -5.59 -10.28
C LEU A 67 -10.58 -5.18 -9.11
N GLU A 68 -11.59 -5.99 -8.80
CA GLU A 68 -12.47 -5.77 -7.65
C GLU A 68 -11.68 -5.79 -6.33
N ILE A 69 -10.81 -6.79 -6.13
CA ILE A 69 -9.95 -6.88 -4.93
C ILE A 69 -9.03 -5.66 -4.84
N TYR A 70 -8.43 -5.25 -5.95
CA TYR A 70 -7.56 -4.08 -6.01
C TYR A 70 -8.32 -2.79 -5.64
N ASN A 71 -9.50 -2.57 -6.22
CA ASN A 71 -10.31 -1.38 -5.94
C ASN A 71 -10.74 -1.34 -4.46
N LYS A 72 -11.20 -2.47 -3.89
CA LYS A 72 -11.51 -2.56 -2.46
C LYS A 72 -10.29 -2.30 -1.57
N ALA A 73 -9.11 -2.77 -1.97
CA ALA A 73 -7.87 -2.53 -1.22
C ALA A 73 -7.45 -1.06 -1.25
N CYS A 74 -7.64 -0.37 -2.37
CA CYS A 74 -7.36 1.06 -2.52
C CYS A 74 -8.31 1.99 -1.76
N THR A 75 -9.42 1.47 -1.25
CA THR A 75 -10.39 2.24 -0.47
C THR A 75 -10.41 1.86 1.01
N ILE A 76 -9.44 1.07 1.49
CA ILE A 76 -9.25 0.83 2.93
C ILE A 76 -8.91 2.16 3.62
N MET A 77 -9.73 2.53 4.60
CA MET A 77 -9.56 3.78 5.34
C MET A 77 -8.59 3.58 6.49
N ILE A 78 -7.56 4.42 6.57
CA ILE A 78 -6.53 4.42 7.61
C ILE A 78 -6.20 5.86 8.01
N ASP A 79 -5.73 6.06 9.22
CA ASP A 79 -5.21 7.36 9.68
C ASP A 79 -3.67 7.41 9.73
N THR A 80 -3.11 8.55 10.13
CA THR A 80 -1.66 8.71 10.26
C THR A 80 -1.06 7.83 11.35
N ARG A 81 -1.82 7.46 12.38
CA ARG A 81 -1.37 6.57 13.45
C ARG A 81 -1.25 5.13 12.93
N ASP A 82 -2.23 4.66 12.17
CA ASP A 82 -2.22 3.37 11.50
C ASP A 82 -1.01 3.26 10.55
N LEU A 83 -0.79 4.29 9.72
CA LEU A 83 0.36 4.37 8.82
C LEU A 83 1.69 4.37 9.58
N ALA A 84 1.81 5.18 10.63
CA ALA A 84 3.02 5.23 11.45
C ALA A 84 3.30 3.86 12.11
N TYR A 85 2.26 3.17 12.59
CA TYR A 85 2.41 1.83 13.16
C TYR A 85 2.91 0.84 12.09
N MET A 86 2.31 0.83 10.90
CA MET A 86 2.75 0.01 9.77
C MET A 86 4.21 0.28 9.40
N GLY A 87 4.60 1.56 9.34
CA GLY A 87 5.99 1.97 9.14
C GLY A 87 6.93 1.42 10.21
N SER A 88 6.49 1.33 11.47
CA SER A 88 7.28 0.80 12.57
C SER A 88 7.52 -0.70 12.44
N VAL A 89 6.51 -1.45 11.96
CA VAL A 89 6.65 -2.89 11.65
C VAL A 89 7.71 -3.08 10.58
N LEU A 90 7.68 -2.27 9.51
CA LEU A 90 8.70 -2.29 8.46
C LEU A 90 10.07 -1.90 9.01
N ALA A 91 10.17 -0.86 9.83
CA ALA A 91 11.42 -0.39 10.44
C ALA A 91 12.09 -1.44 11.34
N ARG A 92 11.29 -2.34 11.93
CA ARG A 92 11.67 -3.42 12.85
C ARG A 92 11.75 -4.79 12.19
N ASP A 93 12.06 -4.83 10.88
CA ASP A 93 12.23 -6.07 10.11
C ASP A 93 11.02 -7.03 10.18
N GLY A 94 9.80 -6.47 10.27
CA GLY A 94 8.54 -7.21 10.26
C GLY A 94 7.98 -7.55 11.64
N VAL A 95 8.55 -7.00 12.72
CA VAL A 95 8.10 -7.22 14.09
C VAL A 95 7.35 -5.98 14.60
N ASN A 96 6.13 -6.15 15.13
CA ASN A 96 5.35 -5.04 15.67
C ASN A 96 5.88 -4.54 17.03
N LEU A 97 5.20 -3.56 17.61
CA LEU A 97 5.56 -2.99 18.92
C LEU A 97 5.35 -3.99 20.07
N LYS A 98 4.49 -4.98 19.88
CA LYS A 98 4.21 -6.08 20.84
C LYS A 98 5.22 -7.22 20.76
N GLY A 99 6.17 -7.19 19.81
CA GLY A 99 7.15 -8.26 19.60
C GLY A 99 6.66 -9.40 18.71
N GLU A 100 5.48 -9.27 18.11
CA GLU A 100 4.91 -10.28 17.21
C GLU A 100 5.47 -10.12 15.80
N LYS A 101 5.80 -11.25 15.17
CA LYS A 101 6.29 -11.30 13.80
C LYS A 101 5.13 -11.26 12.81
N ILE A 102 4.93 -10.12 12.17
CA ILE A 102 3.89 -9.87 11.16
C ILE A 102 4.41 -10.20 9.75
N LEU A 103 5.65 -9.80 9.45
CA LEU A 103 6.31 -10.05 8.17
C LEU A 103 7.65 -10.77 8.36
N SER A 104 8.12 -11.43 7.30
CA SER A 104 9.49 -11.94 7.29
C SER A 104 10.47 -10.77 7.12
N LYS A 105 11.64 -10.87 7.75
CA LYS A 105 12.75 -9.91 7.56
C LYS A 105 13.11 -9.69 6.09
N LYS A 106 13.04 -10.75 5.28
CA LYS A 106 13.25 -10.67 3.83
C LYS A 106 12.20 -9.78 3.15
N ASN A 107 10.92 -9.98 3.45
CA ASN A 107 9.84 -9.18 2.87
C ASN A 107 9.92 -7.72 3.33
N SER A 108 10.19 -7.47 4.61
CA SER A 108 10.37 -6.10 5.12
C SER A 108 11.53 -5.38 4.43
N ARG A 109 12.65 -6.07 4.19
CA ARG A 109 13.77 -5.52 3.43
C ARG A 109 13.38 -5.19 1.98
N ILE A 110 12.70 -6.11 1.29
CA ILE A 110 12.23 -5.89 -0.09
C ILE A 110 11.29 -4.69 -0.15
N LEU A 111 10.32 -4.60 0.76
CA LEU A 111 9.37 -3.49 0.81
C LEU A 111 10.06 -2.15 1.02
N ARG A 112 10.99 -2.05 1.99
CA ARG A 112 11.77 -0.81 2.19
C ARG A 112 12.62 -0.45 0.96
N THR A 113 13.19 -1.44 0.26
CA THR A 113 13.93 -1.19 -0.97
C THR A 113 13.02 -0.64 -2.07
N LEU A 114 11.82 -1.21 -2.26
CA LEU A 114 10.85 -0.70 -3.23
C LEU A 114 10.38 0.71 -2.87
N MET A 115 10.08 0.96 -1.60
CA MET A 115 9.75 2.30 -1.10
C MET A 115 10.85 3.32 -1.41
N ALA A 116 12.13 2.93 -1.31
CA ALA A 116 13.23 3.85 -1.60
C ALA A 116 13.36 4.22 -3.09
N ILE A 117 12.95 3.35 -4.02
CA ILE A 117 13.22 3.53 -5.47
C ILE A 117 11.98 3.87 -6.30
N CYS A 118 10.78 3.53 -5.83
CA CYS A 118 9.52 3.78 -6.54
C CYS A 118 8.39 4.26 -5.61
N GLY A 119 8.77 4.86 -4.48
CA GLY A 119 7.88 5.22 -3.38
C GLY A 119 6.99 6.43 -3.64
N THR A 120 7.53 7.44 -4.31
CA THR A 120 6.99 8.82 -4.36
C THR A 120 6.68 9.28 -5.79
N TYR A 121 6.14 8.36 -6.60
CA TYR A 121 5.81 8.58 -8.02
C TYR A 121 7.03 9.08 -8.80
N ASP A 122 6.85 10.08 -9.68
CA ASP A 122 7.93 10.69 -10.47
C ASP A 122 8.96 11.44 -9.62
N TYR A 123 8.71 11.62 -8.31
CA TYR A 123 9.65 12.20 -7.36
C TYR A 123 10.57 11.16 -6.70
N SER A 124 10.45 9.87 -7.04
CA SER A 124 11.23 8.82 -6.36
C SER A 124 12.75 8.97 -6.52
N GLY A 125 13.22 9.46 -7.66
CA GLY A 125 14.64 9.71 -7.90
C GLY A 125 15.18 10.86 -7.05
N ASP A 126 14.54 12.02 -7.14
CA ASP A 126 14.91 13.22 -6.37
C ASP A 126 14.79 12.98 -4.86
N PHE A 127 13.71 12.33 -4.41
CA PHE A 127 13.51 11.97 -3.00
C PHE A 127 14.63 11.07 -2.47
N ALA A 128 15.10 10.11 -3.28
CA ALA A 128 16.19 9.22 -2.89
C ALA A 128 17.54 9.97 -2.78
N VAL A 129 17.76 10.99 -3.61
CA VAL A 129 18.97 11.82 -3.57
C VAL A 129 18.94 12.81 -2.41
N ASP A 130 17.83 13.54 -2.25
CA ASP A 130 17.73 14.65 -1.32
C ASP A 130 17.44 14.21 0.12
N ILE A 131 16.60 13.18 0.30
CA ILE A 131 16.11 12.74 1.61
C ILE A 131 16.71 11.38 1.99
N GLY A 132 16.83 10.45 1.04
CA GLY A 132 17.54 9.18 1.24
C GLY A 132 16.86 8.19 2.19
N ILE A 133 15.56 8.37 2.49
CA ILE A 133 14.78 7.44 3.32
C ILE A 133 13.73 6.69 2.49
N PRO A 134 13.44 5.41 2.79
CA PRO A 134 12.30 4.71 2.19
C PRO A 134 10.98 5.42 2.49
N ALA A 135 10.23 5.78 1.44
CA ALA A 135 8.92 6.42 1.59
C ALA A 135 7.86 5.82 0.65
N LYS A 136 6.58 6.01 0.95
CA LYS A 136 5.48 5.76 0.04
C LYS A 136 4.45 6.89 0.17
N SER A 137 4.13 7.55 -0.94
CA SER A 137 3.02 8.49 -1.01
C SER A 137 1.75 7.82 -1.54
N GLY A 138 0.59 8.39 -1.24
CA GLY A 138 -0.68 7.97 -1.81
C GLY A 138 -1.48 9.15 -2.31
N VAL A 139 -2.27 8.94 -3.35
CA VAL A 139 -3.21 9.95 -3.91
C VAL A 139 -4.24 10.45 -2.88
N GLY A 140 -4.44 9.71 -1.78
CA GLY A 140 -5.23 10.20 -0.65
C GLY A 140 -4.56 11.33 0.14
N GLY A 141 -3.30 11.69 -0.15
CA GLY A 141 -2.56 12.73 0.55
C GLY A 141 -1.70 12.23 1.71
N GLY A 142 -1.65 10.92 1.93
CA GLY A 142 -0.79 10.28 2.92
C GLY A 142 0.64 10.07 2.43
N ILE A 143 1.63 10.26 3.30
CA ILE A 143 3.02 9.85 3.08
C ILE A 143 3.47 9.03 4.28
N LEU A 144 4.07 7.87 4.02
CA LEU A 144 4.71 7.02 5.00
C LEU A 144 6.21 6.94 4.72
N ALA A 145 7.04 7.38 5.66
CA ALA A 145 8.48 7.17 5.65
C ALA A 145 8.90 6.19 6.75
N THR A 146 9.85 5.32 6.45
CA THR A 146 10.35 4.30 7.40
C THR A 146 11.86 4.14 7.30
N ILE A 147 12.54 4.17 8.44
CA ILE A 147 13.99 3.98 8.52
C ILE A 147 14.30 2.80 9.43
N LYS A 148 15.41 2.11 9.18
CA LYS A 148 15.88 1.02 10.04
C LYS A 148 16.05 1.53 11.49
N ASN A 149 15.88 0.63 12.46
CA ASN A 149 15.95 0.89 13.92
C ASN A 149 14.63 1.36 14.56
N GLY A 150 13.49 1.12 13.90
CA GLY A 150 12.18 1.23 14.53
C GLY A 150 11.51 2.60 14.43
N MET A 151 12.06 3.53 13.66
CA MET A 151 11.47 4.85 13.45
C MET A 151 10.68 4.88 12.13
N SER A 152 9.51 5.52 12.18
CA SER A 152 8.67 5.81 11.03
C SER A 152 7.88 7.07 11.27
N ILE A 153 7.55 7.76 10.18
CA ILE A 153 6.79 9.00 10.19
C ILE A 153 5.68 8.84 9.17
N ALA A 154 4.47 9.24 9.55
CA ALA A 154 3.35 9.34 8.62
C ALA A 154 2.79 10.75 8.65
N THR A 155 2.55 11.31 7.49
CA THR A 155 1.93 12.63 7.32
C THR A 155 0.71 12.49 6.43
N TYR A 156 -0.24 13.42 6.58
CA TYR A 156 -1.43 13.49 5.74
C TYR A 156 -1.72 14.94 5.43
N CYS A 157 -1.93 15.25 4.14
CA CYS A 157 -2.50 16.52 3.70
C CYS A 157 -3.33 16.27 2.44
N PRO A 158 -4.59 16.72 2.39
CA PRO A 158 -5.45 16.50 1.22
C PRO A 158 -4.99 17.30 -0.01
N GLY A 159 -4.17 18.35 0.16
CA GLY A 159 -3.59 19.09 -0.95
C GLY A 159 -2.46 18.31 -1.63
N LEU A 160 -2.62 18.02 -2.92
CA LEU A 160 -1.61 17.34 -3.73
C LEU A 160 -0.85 18.33 -4.65
N ASP A 161 0.42 18.05 -4.93
CA ASP A 161 1.21 18.73 -5.95
C ASP A 161 0.87 18.22 -7.36
N SER A 162 1.50 18.81 -8.38
CA SER A 162 1.31 18.40 -9.78
C SER A 162 1.75 16.96 -10.08
N LYS A 163 2.48 16.31 -9.18
CA LYS A 163 2.97 14.92 -9.28
C LYS A 163 2.13 13.94 -8.45
N GLY A 164 1.06 14.41 -7.79
CA GLY A 164 0.16 13.58 -6.99
C GLY A 164 0.66 13.28 -5.58
N ASN A 165 1.67 13.98 -5.09
CA ASN A 165 2.19 13.86 -3.73
C ASN A 165 1.59 14.91 -2.80
N SER A 166 1.48 14.59 -1.51
CA SER A 166 1.06 15.54 -0.47
C SER A 166 1.97 16.76 -0.40
N LEU A 167 1.40 17.96 -0.62
CA LEU A 167 2.12 19.25 -0.63
C LEU A 167 2.90 19.48 0.66
N VAL A 168 2.30 19.14 1.80
CA VAL A 168 2.91 19.34 3.11
C VAL A 168 3.90 18.22 3.42
N GLY A 169 3.59 16.97 3.07
CA GLY A 169 4.43 15.84 3.44
C GLY A 169 5.72 15.69 2.62
N ILE A 170 5.85 16.36 1.47
CA ILE A 170 7.15 16.49 0.76
C ILE A 170 7.97 17.66 1.30
N LYS A 171 7.30 18.71 1.78
CA LYS A 171 7.96 19.95 2.24
C LYS A 171 8.64 19.80 3.62
N TYR A 172 8.23 18.84 4.43
CA TYR A 172 8.68 18.60 5.81
C TYR A 172 9.08 17.15 6.03
#